data_AF-A0A2N4YPZ3-F1
#
_entry.id   AF-A0A2N4YPZ3-F1
#
_cell.length_a   1.000
_cell.length_b   1.000
_cell.length_c   1.000
_cell.angle_alpha   90.00
_cell.angle_beta   90.00
_cell.angle_gamma   90.00
#
_symmetry.space_group_name_H-M   'P 1'
#
loop_
_entity.id
_entity.type
_entity.pdbx_description
1 polymer ?
#
loop_
_entity_poly.entity_id
_entity_poly.type
_entity_poly.pdbx_seq_one_letter_code
_entity_poly.pdbx_strand_id
1 'polypeptide(L)'
;MKFLENIPSYLFFTGKGGVGKTSISCATAIRLAELGKRVLLVSTDPASNVGQVFDQTIGNTIQPVTAVSGLSALEIDPQDAAQQYRARIVDPIKGLLPDDVVNSISEQLSGACTTEIAAFDEFTGLLTDASLLTRFDHIIFDTAPTGHTIRLLQLPGAWSSFIESNPDGASCLGPMAGLEKQREQYAHAVEALS
;
A
#
# COMPACT_ATOMS: atom_id res chain seq x y z
N MET A 1 11.76 18.18 -17.87
CA MET A 1 11.75 18.58 -16.45
C MET A 1 12.73 17.69 -15.72
N LYS A 2 13.53 18.22 -14.79
CA LYS A 2 14.64 17.45 -14.17
C LYS A 2 14.19 16.12 -13.53
N PHE A 3 13.01 16.07 -12.91
CA PHE A 3 12.50 14.84 -12.26
C PHE A 3 12.06 13.75 -13.26
N LEU A 4 11.97 14.05 -14.56
CA LEU A 4 11.63 13.09 -15.61
C LEU A 4 12.87 12.45 -16.26
N GLU A 5 14.07 12.87 -15.86
CA GLU A 5 15.33 12.35 -16.39
C GLU A 5 15.79 11.17 -15.54
N ASN A 6 16.13 10.03 -16.19
CA ASN A 6 16.63 8.80 -15.53
C ASN A 6 15.78 8.34 -14.34
N ILE A 7 14.45 8.31 -14.51
CA ILE A 7 13.53 7.85 -13.47
C ILE A 7 13.89 6.40 -13.08
N PRO A 8 14.01 6.07 -11.78
CA PRO A 8 14.21 4.70 -11.33
C PRO A 8 12.96 3.83 -11.56
N SER A 9 13.04 2.54 -11.23
CA SER A 9 11.90 1.62 -11.36
C SER A 9 10.73 1.99 -10.46
N TYR A 10 10.96 2.63 -9.31
CA TYR A 10 9.91 3.07 -8.39
C TYR A 10 9.94 4.59 -8.25
N LEU A 11 8.81 5.26 -8.47
CA LEU A 11 8.68 6.72 -8.32
C LEU A 11 7.53 7.05 -7.37
N PHE A 12 7.82 7.85 -6.34
CA PHE A 12 6.84 8.26 -5.34
C PHE A 12 6.58 9.76 -5.41
N PHE A 13 5.31 10.13 -5.41
CA PHE A 13 4.90 11.51 -5.18
C PHE A 13 4.38 11.66 -3.75
N THR A 14 4.93 12.64 -3.02
CA THR A 14 4.53 12.93 -1.63
C THR A 14 4.23 14.42 -1.46
N GLY A 15 3.44 14.74 -0.43
CA GLY A 15 2.99 16.11 -0.15
C GLY A 15 1.56 16.16 0.39
N LYS A 16 1.18 17.34 0.88
CA LYS A 16 -0.14 17.60 1.48
C LYS A 16 -1.29 17.28 0.50
N GLY A 17 -2.50 17.10 1.02
CA GLY A 17 -3.71 16.97 0.19
C GLY A 17 -3.85 18.18 -0.76
N GLY A 18 -4.22 17.93 -2.01
CA GLY A 18 -4.49 18.99 -3.00
C GLY A 18 -3.27 19.63 -3.70
N VAL A 19 -2.03 19.22 -3.39
CA VAL A 19 -0.82 19.77 -4.06
C VAL A 19 -0.62 19.27 -5.50
N GLY A 20 -1.49 18.41 -6.01
CA GLY A 20 -1.45 17.91 -7.39
C GLY A 20 -0.68 16.59 -7.59
N LYS A 21 -0.45 15.78 -6.55
CA LYS A 21 0.30 14.51 -6.64
C LYS A 21 -0.26 13.57 -7.70
N THR A 22 -1.56 13.27 -7.66
CA THR A 22 -2.24 12.42 -8.63
C THR A 22 -2.15 12.99 -10.04
N SER A 23 -2.34 14.29 -10.20
CA SER A 23 -2.23 14.95 -11.51
C SER A 23 -0.82 14.82 -12.10
N ILE A 24 0.23 15.06 -11.30
CA ILE A 24 1.62 14.92 -11.76
C ILE A 24 1.96 13.45 -12.01
N SER A 25 1.43 12.53 -11.22
CA SER A 25 1.61 11.08 -11.39
C SER A 25 1.02 10.60 -12.70
N CYS A 26 -0.24 10.96 -13.00
CA CYS A 26 -0.89 10.65 -14.27
C CYS A 26 -0.13 11.25 -15.45
N ALA A 27 0.24 12.53 -15.38
CA ALA A 27 0.99 13.19 -16.45
C ALA A 27 2.37 12.54 -16.69
N THR A 28 3.05 12.13 -15.62
CA THR A 28 4.33 11.42 -15.69
C THR A 28 4.16 10.03 -16.31
N ALA A 29 3.11 9.31 -15.91
CA ALA A 29 2.80 7.98 -16.42
C ALA A 29 2.49 8.00 -17.93
N ILE A 30 1.67 8.96 -18.37
CA ILE A 30 1.37 9.19 -19.79
C ILE A 30 2.66 9.50 -20.54
N ARG A 31 3.47 10.43 -20.03
CA ARG A 31 4.72 10.84 -20.70
C ARG A 31 5.70 9.69 -20.87
N LEU A 32 5.83 8.82 -19.87
CA LEU A 32 6.68 7.64 -19.96
C LEU A 32 6.12 6.60 -20.94
N ALA A 33 4.81 6.37 -20.93
CA ALA A 33 4.15 5.47 -21.88
C ALA A 33 4.33 5.94 -23.34
N GLU A 34 4.21 7.24 -23.61
CA GLU A 34 4.49 7.85 -24.92
C GLU A 34 5.95 7.65 -25.38
N LEU A 35 6.89 7.51 -24.44
CA LEU A 35 8.30 7.20 -24.72
C LEU A 35 8.55 5.69 -24.89
N GLY A 36 7.49 4.88 -24.97
CA GLY A 36 7.56 3.44 -25.17
C GLY A 36 7.88 2.65 -23.90
N LYS A 37 7.77 3.26 -22.71
CA LYS A 37 7.94 2.55 -21.43
C LYS A 37 6.66 1.83 -21.03
N ARG A 38 6.82 0.70 -20.35
CA ARG A 38 5.74 -0.03 -19.69
C ARG A 38 5.56 0.53 -18.29
N VAL A 39 4.41 1.11 -17.99
CA VAL A 39 4.20 1.86 -16.75
C VAL A 39 3.03 1.28 -15.97
N LEU A 40 3.21 1.13 -14.67
CA LEU A 40 2.13 0.88 -13.72
C LEU A 40 1.91 2.14 -12.87
N LEU A 41 0.71 2.71 -12.93
CA LEU A 41 0.27 3.77 -12.03
C LEU A 41 -0.51 3.16 -10.86
N VAL A 42 -0.06 3.41 -9.64
CA VAL A 42 -0.67 2.92 -8.41
C VAL A 42 -1.26 4.11 -7.67
N SER A 43 -2.58 4.07 -7.46
CA SER A 43 -3.26 5.02 -6.59
C SER A 43 -3.49 4.40 -5.23
N THR A 44 -3.15 5.14 -4.17
CA THR A 44 -3.45 4.74 -2.78
C THR A 44 -4.20 5.85 -2.04
N ASP A 45 -4.76 6.81 -2.78
CA ASP A 45 -5.58 7.89 -2.21
C ASP A 45 -6.97 7.33 -1.86
N PRO A 46 -7.44 7.46 -0.59
CA PRO A 46 -8.79 7.03 -0.21
C PRO A 46 -9.91 7.67 -1.03
N ALA A 47 -9.64 8.82 -1.67
CA ALA A 47 -10.56 9.50 -2.56
C ALA A 47 -10.02 9.51 -4.00
N SER A 48 -9.45 8.39 -4.43
CA SER A 48 -8.84 8.29 -5.76
C SER A 48 -9.80 8.76 -6.85
N ASN A 49 -9.23 9.51 -7.78
CA ASN A 49 -9.92 9.96 -8.99
C ASN A 49 -9.15 9.56 -10.24
N VAL A 50 -8.19 8.63 -10.14
CA VAL A 50 -7.39 8.16 -11.28
C VAL A 50 -8.29 7.56 -12.35
N GLY A 51 -9.30 6.79 -11.95
CA GLY A 51 -10.27 6.23 -12.90
C GLY A 51 -11.03 7.32 -13.66
N GLN A 52 -11.42 8.40 -12.97
CA GLN A 52 -12.07 9.54 -13.60
C GLN A 52 -11.13 10.28 -14.57
N VAL A 53 -9.84 10.43 -14.24
CA VAL A 53 -8.86 11.07 -15.12
C VAL A 53 -8.70 10.33 -16.44
N PHE A 54 -8.81 8.99 -16.42
CA PHE A 54 -8.68 8.14 -17.60
C PHE A 54 -10.02 7.70 -18.21
N ASP A 55 -11.15 8.19 -17.70
CA ASP A 55 -12.51 7.78 -18.09
C ASP A 55 -12.70 6.25 -18.09
N GLN A 56 -12.17 5.58 -17.06
CA GLN A 56 -12.17 4.14 -16.91
C GLN A 56 -12.26 3.73 -15.44
N THR A 57 -13.04 2.71 -15.11
CA THR A 57 -13.02 2.12 -13.76
C THR A 57 -11.69 1.42 -13.51
N ILE A 58 -11.06 1.73 -12.39
CA ILE A 58 -9.86 1.07 -11.87
C ILE A 58 -10.23 0.49 -10.51
N GLY A 59 -9.54 -0.56 -10.09
CA GLY A 59 -9.75 -1.18 -8.79
C GLY A 59 -8.50 -1.92 -8.33
N ASN A 60 -8.70 -2.85 -7.40
CA ASN A 60 -7.64 -3.64 -6.75
C ASN A 60 -6.94 -4.69 -7.64
N THR A 61 -7.16 -4.65 -8.95
CA THR A 61 -6.52 -5.53 -9.92
C THR A 61 -5.83 -4.68 -10.98
N ILE A 62 -4.60 -5.04 -11.34
CA ILE A 62 -3.85 -4.36 -12.40
C ILE A 62 -4.61 -4.46 -13.73
N GLN A 63 -5.00 -3.33 -14.29
CA GLN A 63 -5.73 -3.24 -15.55
C GLN A 63 -5.02 -2.28 -16.51
N PRO A 64 -5.01 -2.57 -17.83
CA PRO A 64 -4.50 -1.63 -18.81
C PRO A 64 -5.38 -0.38 -18.86
N VAL A 65 -4.76 0.79 -19.01
CA VAL A 65 -5.47 2.05 -19.27
C VAL A 65 -5.76 2.14 -20.76
N THR A 66 -7.02 1.96 -21.14
CA THR A 66 -7.44 1.85 -22.56
C THR A 66 -7.06 3.06 -23.39
N ALA A 67 -7.14 4.26 -22.83
CA ALA A 67 -6.81 5.51 -23.52
C ALA A 67 -5.30 5.69 -23.80
N VAL A 68 -4.41 4.93 -23.14
CA VAL A 68 -2.96 5.15 -23.17
C VAL A 68 -2.21 3.81 -23.28
N SER A 69 -1.78 3.46 -24.48
CA SER A 69 -0.99 2.25 -24.72
C SER A 69 0.31 2.24 -23.90
N GLY A 70 0.62 1.11 -23.27
CA GLY A 70 1.81 0.97 -22.40
C GLY A 70 1.59 1.38 -20.95
N LEU A 71 0.43 1.95 -20.61
CA LEU A 71 0.04 2.29 -19.25
C LEU A 71 -0.95 1.26 -18.68
N SER A 72 -0.70 0.82 -17.46
CA SER A 72 -1.65 0.09 -16.61
C SER A 72 -1.87 0.85 -15.31
N ALA A 73 -2.99 0.61 -14.66
CA ALA A 73 -3.31 1.21 -13.38
C ALA A 73 -3.80 0.17 -12.37
N LEU A 74 -3.59 0.48 -11.10
CA LEU A 74 -4.04 -0.25 -9.92
C LEU A 74 -4.50 0.77 -8.88
N GLU A 75 -5.61 0.48 -8.21
CA GLU A 75 -6.10 1.28 -7.11
C GLU A 75 -6.15 0.43 -5.84
N ILE A 76 -5.45 0.89 -4.81
CA ILE A 76 -5.48 0.31 -3.49
C ILE A 76 -6.42 1.15 -2.64
N ASP A 77 -7.65 0.67 -2.47
CA ASP A 77 -8.57 1.23 -1.49
C ASP A 77 -8.13 0.79 -0.09
N PRO A 78 -7.79 1.73 0.82
CA PRO A 78 -7.34 1.38 2.16
C PRO A 78 -8.39 0.66 3.01
N GLN A 79 -9.68 0.94 2.79
CA GLN A 79 -10.78 0.28 3.49
C GLN A 79 -10.94 -1.16 3.02
N ASP A 80 -10.87 -1.39 1.71
CA ASP A 80 -10.88 -2.75 1.16
C ASP A 80 -9.66 -3.53 1.64
N ALA A 81 -8.48 -2.90 1.67
CA ALA A 81 -7.26 -3.49 2.20
C ALA A 81 -7.43 -3.89 3.68
N ALA A 82 -7.98 -3.01 4.52
CA ALA A 82 -8.29 -3.32 5.93
C ALA A 82 -9.29 -4.47 6.06
N GLN A 83 -10.32 -4.51 5.22
CA GLN A 83 -11.32 -5.58 5.26
C GLN A 83 -10.70 -6.93 4.90
N GLN A 84 -9.88 -6.97 3.85
CA GLN A 84 -9.15 -8.17 3.43
C GLN A 84 -8.12 -8.60 4.49
N TYR A 85 -7.41 -7.65 5.09
CA TYR A 85 -6.47 -7.89 6.17
C TYR A 85 -7.16 -8.52 7.39
N ARG A 86 -8.29 -7.95 7.81
CA ARG A 86 -9.11 -8.50 8.90
C ARG A 86 -9.62 -9.90 8.56
N ALA A 87 -10.12 -10.11 7.34
CA ALA A 87 -10.58 -11.42 6.88
C ALA A 87 -9.47 -12.48 6.93
N ARG A 88 -8.25 -12.14 6.47
CA ARG A 88 -7.07 -13.04 6.53
C ARG A 88 -6.75 -13.51 7.95
N ILE A 89 -7.00 -12.69 8.97
CA ILE A 89 -6.73 -13.04 10.38
C ILE A 89 -7.92 -13.74 11.04
N VAL A 90 -9.15 -13.25 10.80
CA VAL A 90 -10.35 -13.68 11.50
C VAL A 90 -10.96 -14.94 10.88
N ASP A 91 -10.93 -15.10 9.55
CA ASP A 91 -11.57 -16.25 8.89
C ASP A 91 -10.98 -17.60 9.29
N PRO A 92 -9.64 -17.77 9.47
CA PRO A 92 -9.07 -19.04 9.91
C PRO A 92 -9.51 -19.47 11.32
N ILE A 93 -9.93 -18.53 12.18
CA ILE A 93 -10.34 -18.82 13.57
C ILE A 93 -11.86 -18.91 13.75
N LYS A 94 -12.64 -18.51 12.74
CA LYS A 94 -14.11 -18.66 12.76
C LYS A 94 -14.48 -20.15 12.87
N GLY A 95 -15.31 -20.48 13.85
CA GLY A 95 -15.74 -21.87 14.13
C GLY A 95 -14.71 -22.71 14.89
N LEU A 96 -13.50 -22.20 15.15
CA LEU A 96 -12.51 -22.82 16.04
C LEU A 96 -12.54 -22.21 17.45
N LEU A 97 -12.86 -20.92 17.55
CA LEU A 97 -12.96 -20.18 18.81
C LEU A 97 -14.41 -19.74 19.08
N PRO A 98 -14.75 -19.45 20.35
CA PRO A 98 -16.05 -18.85 20.70
C PRO A 98 -16.32 -17.54 19.95
N ASP A 99 -17.58 -17.30 19.59
CA ASP A 99 -17.97 -16.14 18.77
C ASP A 99 -17.64 -14.80 19.44
N ASP A 100 -17.71 -14.71 20.77
CA ASP A 100 -17.34 -13.51 21.53
C ASP A 100 -15.85 -13.18 21.41
N VAL A 101 -15.00 -14.20 21.41
CA VAL A 101 -13.55 -14.05 21.19
C VAL A 101 -13.25 -13.60 19.77
N VAL A 102 -13.89 -14.22 18.77
CA VAL A 102 -13.73 -13.86 17.35
C VAL A 102 -14.20 -12.42 17.10
N ASN A 103 -15.32 -12.01 17.69
CA ASN A 103 -15.85 -10.65 17.59
C ASN A 103 -14.92 -9.62 18.23
N SER A 104 -14.36 -9.92 19.40
CA SER A 104 -13.40 -9.04 20.07
C SER A 104 -12.14 -8.81 19.23
N ILE A 105 -11.57 -9.87 18.64
CA ILE A 105 -10.42 -9.75 17.74
C ILE A 105 -10.77 -8.94 16.49
N SER A 106 -11.95 -9.19 15.90
CA SER A 106 -12.43 -8.43 14.74
C SER A 106 -12.58 -6.93 15.04
N GLU A 107 -13.03 -6.57 16.24
CA GLU A 107 -13.18 -5.18 16.68
C GLU A 107 -11.81 -4.49 16.82
N GLN A 108 -10.82 -5.16 17.43
CA GLN A 108 -9.45 -4.65 17.54
C GLN A 108 -8.80 -4.39 16.16
N LEU A 109 -9.21 -5.13 15.13
CA LEU A 109 -8.74 -4.96 13.76
C LEU A 109 -9.57 -3.95 12.94
N SER A 110 -10.55 -3.26 13.52
CA SER A 110 -11.43 -2.34 12.77
C SER A 110 -11.05 -0.86 12.90
N GLY A 111 -9.95 -0.54 13.59
CA GLY A 111 -9.46 0.84 13.77
C GLY A 111 -8.64 1.40 12.60
N ALA A 112 -8.43 2.72 12.61
CA ALA A 112 -7.65 3.43 11.60
C ALA A 112 -6.20 2.94 11.48
N CYS A 113 -5.60 2.46 12.57
CA CYS A 113 -4.26 1.88 12.54
C CYS A 113 -4.22 0.59 11.70
N THR A 114 -5.29 -0.21 11.69
CA THR A 114 -5.39 -1.38 10.79
C THR A 114 -5.45 -0.96 9.34
N THR A 115 -6.21 0.10 9.03
CA THR A 115 -6.28 0.67 7.68
C THR A 115 -4.92 1.12 7.19
N GLU A 116 -4.16 1.84 8.01
CA GLU A 116 -2.81 2.27 7.66
C GLU A 116 -1.85 1.10 7.45
N ILE A 117 -1.89 0.11 8.34
CA ILE A 117 -1.06 -1.10 8.24
C ILE A 117 -1.41 -1.92 7.01
N ALA A 118 -2.70 -2.13 6.74
CA ALA A 118 -3.17 -2.91 5.60
C ALA A 118 -2.82 -2.22 4.27
N ALA A 119 -2.99 -0.90 4.18
CA ALA A 119 -2.57 -0.14 3.01
C ALA A 119 -1.05 -0.24 2.79
N PHE A 120 -0.27 -0.24 3.88
CA PHE A 120 1.17 -0.45 3.78
C PHE A 120 1.54 -1.90 3.41
N ASP A 121 0.78 -2.90 3.84
CA ASP A 121 0.97 -4.30 3.45
C ASP A 121 0.83 -4.47 1.94
N GLU A 122 -0.23 -3.92 1.35
CA GLU A 122 -0.43 -3.90 -0.11
C GLU A 122 0.73 -3.21 -0.83
N PHE A 123 1.15 -2.05 -0.31
CA PHE A 123 2.29 -1.31 -0.83
C PHE A 123 3.60 -2.11 -0.78
N THR A 124 3.83 -2.84 0.32
CA THR A 124 4.99 -3.73 0.50
C THR A 124 4.96 -4.88 -0.49
N GLY A 125 3.78 -5.47 -0.72
CA GLY A 125 3.58 -6.50 -1.75
C GLY A 125 4.05 -6.01 -3.13
N LEU A 126 3.67 -4.79 -3.51
CA LEU A 126 4.10 -4.20 -4.79
C LEU A 126 5.61 -3.93 -4.87
N LEU A 127 6.23 -3.47 -3.78
CA LEU A 127 7.67 -3.19 -3.74
C LEU A 127 8.53 -4.45 -3.78
N THR A 128 8.02 -5.54 -3.21
CA THR A 128 8.76 -6.80 -3.04
C THR A 128 8.50 -7.82 -4.15
N ASP A 129 7.44 -7.63 -4.95
CA ASP A 129 7.17 -8.46 -6.12
C ASP A 129 8.09 -8.10 -7.30
N ALA A 130 9.26 -8.73 -7.34
CA ALA A 130 10.22 -8.58 -8.43
C ALA A 130 9.64 -8.95 -9.82
N SER A 131 8.55 -9.73 -9.89
CA SER A 131 7.92 -10.04 -11.17
C SER A 131 7.27 -8.81 -11.81
N LEU A 132 6.86 -7.80 -11.01
CA LEU A 132 6.34 -6.55 -11.55
C LEU A 132 7.39 -5.79 -12.36
N LEU A 133 8.65 -5.81 -11.93
CA LEU A 133 9.76 -5.18 -12.66
C LEU A 133 10.10 -5.88 -13.98
N THR A 134 9.67 -7.14 -14.15
CA THR A 134 9.78 -7.82 -15.44
C THR A 134 8.69 -7.36 -16.42
N ARG A 135 7.54 -6.91 -15.89
CA ARG A 135 6.36 -6.49 -16.66
C ARG A 135 6.32 -4.98 -16.93
N PHE A 136 6.85 -4.19 -16.01
CA PHE A 136 6.85 -2.73 -16.04
C PHE A 136 8.26 -2.19 -15.85
N ASP A 137 8.58 -1.15 -16.62
CA ASP A 137 9.85 -0.43 -16.48
C ASP A 137 9.79 0.56 -15.30
N HIS A 138 8.61 1.13 -15.04
CA HIS A 138 8.35 2.08 -13.96
C HIS A 138 7.02 1.79 -13.25
N ILE A 139 7.04 1.88 -11.92
CA ILE A 139 5.88 1.80 -11.05
C ILE A 139 5.80 3.13 -10.29
N ILE A 140 4.71 3.87 -10.52
CA ILE A 140 4.52 5.23 -10.03
C ILE A 140 3.42 5.23 -8.98
N PHE A 141 3.70 5.76 -7.80
CA PHE A 141 2.74 5.88 -6.72
C PHE A 141 2.37 7.35 -6.52
N ASP A 142 1.06 7.63 -6.52
CA ASP A 142 0.55 9.00 -6.34
C ASP A 142 0.57 9.51 -4.89
N THR A 143 0.88 8.61 -3.95
CA THR A 143 1.08 8.88 -2.54
C THR A 143 2.24 8.04 -2.02
N ALA A 144 3.01 8.60 -1.08
CA ALA A 144 4.05 7.86 -0.36
C ALA A 144 3.57 7.54 1.05
N PRO A 145 4.00 6.40 1.65
CA PRO A 145 3.72 6.12 3.05
C PRO A 145 4.29 7.21 3.95
N THR A 146 3.64 7.44 5.10
CA THR A 146 4.12 8.47 6.03
C THR A 146 5.39 8.01 6.74
N GLY A 147 6.20 8.97 7.18
CA GLY A 147 7.37 8.65 8.01
C GLY A 147 7.01 7.97 9.33
N HIS A 148 5.77 8.13 9.82
CA HIS A 148 5.28 7.39 10.98
C HIS A 148 5.10 5.90 10.65
N THR A 149 4.44 5.59 9.54
CA THR A 149 4.20 4.21 9.07
C THR A 149 5.52 3.49 8.77
N ILE A 150 6.46 4.14 8.08
CA ILE A 150 7.80 3.58 7.80
C ILE A 150 8.53 3.29 9.12
N ARG A 151 8.53 4.24 10.07
CA ARG A 151 9.20 4.06 11.37
C ARG A 151 8.58 2.98 12.22
N LEU A 152 7.25 2.84 12.21
CA LEU A 152 6.59 1.71 12.86
C LEU A 152 7.23 0.43 12.33
N LEU A 153 7.18 0.17 11.03
CA LEU A 153 7.63 -1.10 10.45
C LEU A 153 9.15 -1.33 10.54
N GLN A 154 9.93 -0.25 10.66
CA GLN A 154 11.37 -0.29 10.88
C GLN A 154 11.79 -0.74 12.28
N LEU A 155 10.90 -0.95 13.26
CA LEU A 155 11.27 -1.23 14.66
C LEU A 155 11.37 -2.73 14.95
N PRO A 156 12.36 -3.51 14.48
CA PRO A 156 12.32 -4.98 14.40
C PRO A 156 12.56 -5.65 15.77
N GLY A 157 12.57 -4.88 16.86
CA GLY A 157 12.84 -5.32 18.23
C GLY A 157 12.02 -4.65 19.34
N ALA A 158 11.08 -3.74 19.01
CA ALA A 158 10.23 -3.11 20.04
C ALA A 158 8.89 -3.84 20.26
N TRP A 159 8.55 -4.81 19.41
CA TRP A 159 7.18 -5.35 19.31
C TRP A 159 6.75 -6.23 20.48
N SER A 160 7.58 -7.18 20.90
CA SER A 160 7.28 -8.03 22.06
C SER A 160 7.35 -7.23 23.37
N SER A 161 8.41 -6.44 23.53
CA SER A 161 8.66 -5.68 24.77
C SER A 161 7.69 -4.52 25.00
N PHE A 162 7.24 -3.83 23.94
CA PHE A 162 6.29 -2.71 24.06
C PHE A 162 4.86 -3.20 24.36
N ILE A 163 4.44 -4.33 23.77
CA ILE A 163 3.14 -4.97 24.08
C ILE A 163 3.13 -5.47 25.54
N GLU A 164 4.24 -6.06 26.01
CA GLU A 164 4.39 -6.50 27.39
C GLU A 164 4.47 -5.33 28.40
N SER A 165 5.05 -4.19 28.03
CA SER A 165 5.27 -3.06 28.95
C SER A 165 4.14 -2.03 28.99
N ASN A 166 3.30 -1.93 27.95
CA ASN A 166 2.31 -0.86 27.80
C ASN A 166 0.92 -1.40 27.36
N PRO A 167 0.17 -2.09 28.25
CA PRO A 167 -1.15 -2.65 27.91
C PRO A 167 -2.16 -1.59 27.43
N ASP A 168 -2.12 -0.36 27.97
CA ASP A 168 -3.00 0.74 27.56
C ASP A 168 -2.52 1.46 26.27
N GLY A 169 -1.23 1.36 25.93
CA GLY A 169 -0.63 1.96 24.73
C GLY A 169 -0.59 1.02 23.52
N ALA A 170 -0.84 -0.27 23.73
CA ALA A 170 -0.81 -1.33 22.73
C ALA A 170 -2.14 -1.50 21.96
N SER A 171 -3.14 -0.65 22.20
CA SER A 171 -4.45 -0.70 21.55
C SER A 171 -4.37 -0.78 20.01
N CYS A 172 -3.33 -0.17 19.42
CA CYS A 172 -3.11 -0.13 17.97
C CYS A 172 -2.17 -1.23 17.43
N LEU A 173 -1.72 -2.17 18.26
CA LEU A 173 -0.72 -3.19 17.89
C LEU A 173 -1.33 -4.56 17.55
N GLY A 174 -2.62 -4.78 17.80
CA GLY A 174 -3.34 -5.98 17.35
C GLY A 174 -3.14 -6.31 15.86
N PRO A 175 -3.16 -5.34 14.94
CA PRO A 175 -2.87 -5.58 13.53
C PRO A 175 -1.43 -6.05 13.28
N MET A 176 -0.46 -5.73 14.15
CA MET A 176 0.95 -6.08 13.92
C MET A 176 1.23 -7.58 14.10
N ALA A 177 0.38 -8.33 14.82
CA ALA A 177 0.53 -9.78 14.97
C ALA A 177 0.44 -10.54 13.63
N GLY A 178 -0.27 -9.99 12.65
CA GLY A 178 -0.31 -10.54 11.29
C GLY A 178 0.97 -10.30 10.48
N LEU A 179 1.80 -9.34 10.89
CA LEU A 179 2.98 -8.88 10.13
C LEU A 179 4.28 -9.59 10.52
N GLU A 180 4.29 -10.33 11.62
CA GLU A 180 5.50 -10.97 12.16
C GLU A 180 6.10 -11.98 11.17
N LYS A 181 5.26 -12.65 10.38
CA LYS A 181 5.67 -13.57 9.30
C LYS A 181 6.22 -12.86 8.05
N GLN A 182 5.98 -11.56 7.90
CA GLN A 182 6.38 -10.75 6.74
C GLN A 182 7.53 -9.78 7.05
N ARG A 183 8.19 -9.92 8.21
CA ARG A 183 9.28 -9.04 8.64
C ARG A 183 10.38 -8.84 7.58
N GLU A 184 10.79 -9.89 6.89
CA GLU A 184 11.80 -9.79 5.82
C GLU A 184 11.28 -8.99 4.60
N GLN A 185 10.01 -9.14 4.24
CA GLN A 185 9.40 -8.36 3.16
C GLN A 185 9.35 -6.88 3.52
N TYR A 186 8.98 -6.53 4.75
CA TYR A 186 8.97 -5.13 5.18
C TYR A 186 10.38 -4.53 5.22
N ALA A 187 11.39 -5.30 5.63
CA ALA A 187 12.78 -4.83 5.58
C ALA A 187 13.21 -4.51 4.13
N HIS A 188 12.90 -5.40 3.18
CA HIS A 188 13.16 -5.14 1.76
C HIS A 188 12.38 -3.94 1.20
N ALA A 189 11.11 -3.77 1.59
CA ALA A 189 10.33 -2.59 1.18
C ALA A 189 10.91 -1.30 1.74
N VAL A 190 11.40 -1.31 2.98
CA VAL A 190 12.11 -0.16 3.57
C VAL A 190 13.41 0.14 2.81
N GLU A 191 14.19 -0.87 2.44
CA GLU A 191 15.39 -0.69 1.61
C GLU A 191 15.05 -0.07 0.25
N ALA A 192 13.93 -0.48 -0.39
CA ALA A 192 13.47 0.10 -1.64
C ALA A 192 13.03 1.58 -1.50
N LEU A 193 12.72 2.04 -0.28
CA LEU A 193 12.33 3.41 0.04
C LEU A 193 13.49 4.30 0.53
N SER A 194 14.67 3.73 0.79
CA SER A 194 15.84 4.38 1.40
C SER A 194 16.86 4.84 0.37
#